data_AF-A0A2G1VLP0-F1
#
_entry.id   AF-A0A2G1VLP0-F1
#
_cell.length_a   1.000
_cell.length_b   1.000
_cell.length_c   1.000
_cell.angle_alpha   90.00
_cell.angle_beta   90.00
_cell.angle_gamma   90.00
#
_symmetry.space_group_name_H-M   'P 1'
#
loop_
_entity.id
_entity.type
_entity.pdbx_description
1 polymer ?
#
loop_
_entity_poly.entity_id
_entity_poly.type
_entity_poly.pdbx_seq_one_letter_code
_entity_poly.pdbx_strand_id
1 'polypeptide(L)'
;MTPALRQRKQQSIQSVVSVAVHLHKAGEWDAYCDSITKLLGMADAFNELDDDLFNYTMDCVNALSRFTLQHTVVDFEAWALGQACQALRAAA
;
A
#
# COMPACT_ATOMS: atom_id res chain seq x y z
N MET A 1 20.13 2.72 -17.40
CA MET A 1 19.53 4.04 -17.04
C MET A 1 20.63 5.02 -16.62
N THR A 2 20.49 6.33 -16.86
CA THR A 2 21.49 7.32 -16.39
C THR A 2 21.27 7.67 -14.91
N PRO A 3 22.31 8.12 -14.16
CA PRO A 3 22.17 8.45 -12.74
C PRO A 3 21.11 9.53 -12.46
N ALA A 4 21.07 10.59 -13.29
CA ALA A 4 20.08 11.66 -13.14
C ALA A 4 18.64 11.18 -13.39
N LEU A 5 18.44 10.29 -14.37
CA LEU A 5 17.12 9.69 -14.61
C LEU A 5 16.71 8.78 -13.45
N ARG A 6 17.63 7.95 -12.95
CA ARG A 6 17.41 7.09 -11.79
C ARG A 6 16.98 7.90 -10.56
N GLN A 7 17.68 9.00 -10.28
CA GLN A 7 17.33 9.89 -9.16
C GLN A 7 15.92 10.48 -9.32
N ARG A 8 15.53 10.93 -10.51
CA ARG A 8 14.18 11.45 -10.77
C ARG A 8 13.10 10.38 -10.59
N LYS A 9 13.38 9.14 -11.00
CA LYS A 9 12.46 8.02 -10.79
C LYS A 9 12.32 7.69 -9.30
N GLN A 10 13.42 7.69 -8.56
CA GLN A 10 13.40 7.53 -7.10
C GLN A 10 12.59 8.62 -6.40
N GLN A 11 12.75 9.89 -6.78
CA GLN A 11 11.93 11.00 -6.27
C GLN A 11 10.44 10.82 -6.59
N SER A 12 10.13 10.26 -7.77
CA SER A 12 8.74 9.98 -8.16
C SER A 12 8.12 8.91 -7.25
N ILE A 13 8.87 7.85 -6.91
CA ILE A 13 8.42 6.81 -5.96
C ILE A 13 8.12 7.45 -4.60
N GLN A 14 9.05 8.26 -4.08
CA GLN A 14 8.90 8.94 -2.79
C GLN A 14 7.67 9.87 -2.75
N SER A 15 7.38 10.56 -3.84
CA SER A 15 6.17 11.39 -3.96
C SER A 15 4.90 10.56 -3.84
N VAL A 16 4.82 9.41 -4.53
CA VAL A 16 3.65 8.51 -4.44
C VAL A 16 3.51 7.94 -3.04
N VAL A 17 4.61 7.55 -2.38
CA VAL A 17 4.60 7.08 -0.98
C VAL A 17 4.07 8.16 -0.04
N SER A 18 4.51 9.41 -0.19
CA SER A 18 4.03 10.53 0.64
C SER A 18 2.52 10.75 0.46
N VAL A 19 2.01 10.62 -0.76
CA VAL A 19 0.57 10.72 -1.06
C VAL A 19 -0.18 9.56 -0.41
N ALA A 20 0.30 8.32 -0.54
CA ALA A 20 -0.31 7.16 0.10
C ALA A 20 -0.43 7.34 1.63
N VAL A 21 0.65 7.78 2.29
CA VAL A 21 0.63 8.04 3.74
C VAL A 21 -0.40 9.11 4.12
N HIS A 22 -0.53 10.17 3.32
CA HIS A 22 -1.54 11.21 3.57
C HIS A 22 -2.97 10.65 3.42
N LEU A 23 -3.25 9.91 2.35
CA LEU A 23 -4.56 9.31 2.08
C LEU A 23 -4.97 8.32 3.17
N HIS A 24 -4.03 7.49 3.63
CA HIS A 24 -4.29 6.58 4.75
C HIS A 24 -4.72 7.34 6.02
N LYS A 25 -4.01 8.43 6.37
CA LYS A 25 -4.34 9.25 7.53
C LYS A 25 -5.69 9.96 7.40
N ALA A 26 -6.09 10.30 6.18
CA ALA A 26 -7.38 10.91 5.88
C ALA A 26 -8.54 9.89 5.85
N GLY A 27 -8.26 8.58 5.87
CA GLY A 27 -9.27 7.53 5.72
C GLY A 27 -9.74 7.33 4.28
N GLU A 28 -9.04 7.90 3.29
CA GLU A 28 -9.37 7.82 1.86
C GLU A 28 -8.89 6.49 1.28
N TRP A 29 -9.66 5.42 1.51
CA TRP A 29 -9.20 4.06 1.29
C TRP A 29 -8.99 3.64 -0.16
N ASP A 30 -9.92 4.01 -1.05
CA ASP A 30 -9.78 3.67 -2.46
C ASP A 30 -8.57 4.37 -3.08
N ALA A 31 -8.41 5.67 -2.80
CA ALA A 31 -7.27 6.45 -3.28
C ALA A 31 -5.92 5.98 -2.70
N TYR A 32 -5.91 5.49 -1.46
CA TYR A 32 -4.76 4.85 -0.86
C TYR A 32 -4.37 3.57 -1.63
N CYS A 33 -5.33 2.70 -1.91
CA CYS A 33 -5.12 1.48 -2.70
C CYS A 33 -4.64 1.79 -4.13
N ASP A 34 -5.17 2.84 -4.76
CA ASP A 34 -4.69 3.32 -6.06
C ASP A 34 -3.23 3.74 -6.02
N SER A 35 -2.77 4.33 -4.92
CA SER A 35 -1.36 4.68 -4.73
C SER A 35 -0.45 3.45 -4.65
N ILE A 36 -0.91 2.37 -4.01
CA ILE A 36 -0.19 1.08 -4.00
C ILE A 36 -0.15 0.47 -5.41
N THR A 37 -1.27 0.44 -6.12
CA THR A 37 -1.35 -0.05 -7.50
C THR A 37 -0.41 0.72 -8.42
N LYS A 38 -0.32 2.04 -8.26
CA LYS A 38 0.63 2.88 -8.98
C LYS A 38 2.07 2.50 -8.68
N LEU A 39 2.43 2.24 -7.42
CA LEU A 39 3.77 1.78 -7.06
C LEU A 39 4.10 0.40 -7.65
N LEU A 40 3.14 -0.52 -7.69
CA LEU A 40 3.31 -1.81 -8.37
C LEU A 40 3.58 -1.64 -9.86
N GLY A 41 2.84 -0.76 -10.55
CA GLY A 41 3.10 -0.44 -11.96
C GLY A 41 4.45 0.25 -12.17
N MET A 42 4.93 1.03 -11.21
CA MET A 42 6.29 1.59 -11.24
C MET A 42 7.36 0.51 -11.05
N ALA A 43 7.16 -0.43 -10.14
CA ALA A 43 8.07 -1.55 -9.92
C ALA A 43 8.19 -2.40 -11.19
N ASP A 44 7.06 -2.78 -11.80
CA ASP A 44 7.04 -3.52 -13.06
C ASP A 44 7.81 -2.79 -14.18
N ALA A 45 7.68 -1.46 -14.27
CA ALA A 45 8.44 -0.65 -15.21
C ALA A 45 9.96 -0.58 -14.94
N PHE A 46 10.44 -1.07 -13.79
CA PHE A 46 11.87 -1.20 -13.48
C PHE A 46 12.36 -2.65 -13.55
N ASN A 47 11.45 -3.62 -13.65
CA ASN A 47 11.80 -5.02 -13.76
C ASN A 47 12.76 -5.24 -14.95
N GLU A 48 13.84 -5.99 -14.72
CA GLU A 48 14.92 -6.26 -15.69
C GLU A 48 15.70 -5.01 -16.19
N LEU A 49 15.36 -3.80 -15.73
CA LEU A 49 15.98 -2.54 -16.13
C LEU A 49 16.85 -1.91 -15.03
N ASP A 50 16.41 -1.98 -13.77
CA ASP A 50 17.12 -1.48 -12.59
C ASP A 50 16.62 -2.22 -11.34
N ASP A 51 17.29 -3.31 -10.99
CA ASP A 51 16.91 -4.19 -9.88
C ASP A 51 16.85 -3.46 -8.53
N ASP A 52 17.76 -2.52 -8.29
CA ASP A 52 17.76 -1.72 -7.07
C ASP A 52 16.49 -0.87 -6.98
N LEU A 53 16.08 -0.27 -8.09
CA LEU A 53 14.90 0.60 -8.13
C LEU A 53 13.60 -0.22 -8.07
N PHE A 54 13.59 -1.40 -8.69
CA PHE A 54 12.55 -2.40 -8.51
C PHE A 54 12.39 -2.78 -7.03
N ASN A 55 13.48 -3.23 -6.40
CA ASN A 55 13.48 -3.67 -5.00
C ASN A 55 13.08 -2.54 -4.05
N TYR A 56 13.63 -1.33 -4.26
CA TYR A 56 13.25 -0.15 -3.48
C TYR A 56 11.75 0.17 -3.59
N THR A 57 11.16 0.03 -4.79
CA THR A 57 9.72 0.26 -4.98
C THR A 57 8.90 -0.82 -4.27
N MET A 58 9.31 -2.09 -4.37
CA MET A 58 8.65 -3.21 -3.69
C MET A 58 8.74 -3.11 -2.17
N ASP A 59 9.85 -2.62 -1.62
CA ASP A 59 9.98 -2.33 -0.19
C ASP A 59 8.99 -1.27 0.27
N CYS A 60 8.77 -0.23 -0.54
CA CYS A 60 7.75 0.79 -0.26
C CYS A 60 6.33 0.20 -0.26
N VAL A 61 5.99 -0.65 -1.24
CA VAL A 61 4.71 -1.36 -1.29
C VAL A 61 4.52 -2.21 -0.03
N ASN A 62 5.51 -3.02 0.32
CA ASN A 62 5.47 -3.89 1.49
C ASN A 62 5.29 -3.10 2.79
N ALA A 63 5.99 -1.97 2.95
CA ALA A 63 5.86 -1.10 4.12
C ALA A 63 4.44 -0.54 4.23
N LEU A 64 3.88 -0.04 3.13
CA LEU A 64 2.51 0.50 3.09
C LEU A 64 1.49 -0.59 3.42
N SER A 65 1.55 -1.76 2.79
CA SER A 65 0.64 -2.87 3.07
C SER A 65 0.73 -3.34 4.53
N ARG A 66 1.92 -3.35 5.15
CA ARG A 66 2.09 -3.67 6.57
C ARG A 66 1.44 -2.62 7.49
N PHE A 67 1.51 -1.34 7.17
CA PHE A 67 0.78 -0.30 7.91
C PHE A 67 -0.72 -0.56 7.90
N THR A 68 -1.28 -0.87 6.72
CA THR A 68 -2.69 -1.23 6.59
C THR A 68 -3.03 -2.42 7.46
N LEU A 69 -2.27 -3.52 7.34
CA LEU A 69 -2.51 -4.75 8.09
C LEU A 69 -2.38 -4.54 9.60
N GLN A 70 -1.42 -3.74 10.08
CA GLN A 70 -1.32 -3.44 11.52
C GLN A 70 -2.54 -2.67 12.03
N HIS A 71 -3.12 -1.78 11.23
CA HIS A 71 -4.37 -1.10 11.58
C HIS A 71 -5.62 -1.98 11.42
N THR A 72 -5.67 -2.86 10.42
CA THR A 72 -6.85 -3.73 10.18
C THR A 72 -6.87 -4.97 11.07
N VAL A 73 -5.73 -5.54 11.44
CA VAL A 73 -5.69 -6.74 12.30
C VAL A 73 -6.12 -6.44 13.73
N VAL A 74 -5.90 -5.21 14.22
CA VAL A 74 -6.44 -4.76 15.52
C VAL A 74 -7.98 -4.67 15.50
N ASP A 75 -8.58 -4.47 14.31
CA ASP A 75 -10.03 -4.31 14.15
C ASP A 75 -10.73 -5.55 13.55
N PHE A 76 -9.97 -6.49 12.97
CA PHE A 76 -10.51 -7.68 12.33
C PHE A 76 -11.19 -8.61 13.33
N GLU A 77 -10.60 -8.81 14.51
CA GLU A 77 -11.20 -9.64 15.55
C GLU A 77 -12.53 -9.03 16.04
N ALA A 78 -12.59 -7.71 16.23
CA ALA A 78 -13.79 -7.01 16.64
C ALA A 78 -14.89 -7.04 15.56
N TRP A 79 -14.50 -6.82 14.29
CA TRP A 79 -15.38 -6.95 13.14
C TRP A 79 -15.93 -8.38 12.99
N ALA A 80 -15.06 -9.39 13.08
CA ALA A 80 -15.43 -10.80 12.97
C ALA A 80 -16.38 -11.22 14.10
N LEU A 81 -16.15 -10.75 15.34
CA LEU A 81 -17.08 -10.94 16.45
C LEU A 81 -18.44 -10.30 16.18
N GLY A 82 -18.44 -9.08 15.61
CA GLY A 82 -19.65 -8.39 15.19
C GLY A 82 -20.47 -9.21 14.19
N GLN A 83 -19.82 -9.72 13.14
CA GLN A 83 -20.46 -10.57 12.12
C GLN A 83 -21.00 -11.88 12.72
N ALA A 84 -20.23 -12.55 13.58
CA ALA A 84 -20.66 -13.77 14.25
C ALA A 84 -21.89 -13.55 15.15
N CYS A 85 -21.91 -12.45 15.91
CA CYS A 85 -23.07 -12.07 16.73
C CYS A 85 -24.31 -11.76 15.87
N GLN A 86 -24.12 -11.13 14.72
CA GLN A 86 -25.20 -10.80 13.79
C GLN A 86 -25.81 -12.07 13.17
N ALA A 87 -24.97 -13.03 12.77
CA ALA A 87 -25.40 -14.32 12.26
C ALA A 87 -26.18 -15.12 13.32
N LEU A 88 -25.73 -15.13 14.58
CA LEU A 88 -26.43 -15.78 15.68
C LEU A 88 -27.82 -15.17 15.94
N ARG A 89 -27.94 -13.84 15.87
CA ARG A 89 -29.25 -13.16 16.02
C ARG A 89 -30.19 -13.42 14.84
N ALA A 90 -29.67 -13.56 13.63
CA ALA A 90 -30.47 -13.86 12.45
C ALA A 90 -30.97 -15.31 12.42
N ALA A 91 -30.33 -16.21 13.18
CA ALA A 91 -30.69 -17.62 13.28
C ALA A 91 -31.61 -17.95 14.48
N ALA A 92 -31.94 -16.97 15.32
CA ALA A 92 -32.84 -17.09 16.48
C ALA A 92 -34.21 -16.47 16.18
#